data_AF-A0A7Z9WL53-F1
#
_entry.id   AF-A0A7Z9WL53-F1
#
_cell.length_a   1.000
_cell.length_b   1.000
_cell.length_c   1.000
_cell.angle_alpha   90.00
_cell.angle_beta   90.00
_cell.angle_gamma   90.00
#
_symmetry.space_group_name_H-M   'P 1'
#
loop_
_entity.id
_entity.type
_entity.pdbx_description
1 polymer ?
#
loop_
_entity_poly.entity_id
_entity_poly.type
_entity_poly.pdbx_seq_one_letter_code
_entity_poly.pdbx_strand_id
1 'polypeptide(L)'
;MEKIGVYICHCGTNIAGFVDVEEVADFASTLDGVAVARHYSYMCSEPGQELIKEDIRELGLDRIVVASCSPLMHEHTFRRACQEAGLNPFLFQMVNIREQCSWVTEDVAEATSKARDLVAAAVRRVLYHQPL
;
A
#
# COMPACT_ATOMS: atom_id res chain seq x y z
N MET A 1 4.40 -8.16 -18.18
CA MET A 1 4.61 -8.47 -16.76
C MET A 1 4.02 -7.30 -16.00
N GLU A 2 3.10 -7.56 -15.08
CA GLU A 2 2.43 -6.50 -14.32
C GLU A 2 3.45 -5.80 -13.42
N LYS A 3 3.31 -4.48 -13.26
CA LYS A 3 4.21 -3.60 -12.51
C LYS A 3 3.46 -3.00 -11.33
N ILE A 4 3.66 -3.60 -10.16
CA ILE A 4 2.95 -3.24 -8.95
C ILE A 4 3.77 -2.19 -8.17
N GLY A 5 3.12 -1.11 -7.76
CA GLY A 5 3.63 -0.21 -6.73
C GLY A 5 3.01 -0.52 -5.37
N VAL A 6 3.83 -0.68 -4.33
CA VAL A 6 3.39 -0.96 -2.96
C VAL A 6 3.78 0.20 -2.04
N TYR A 7 2.81 0.73 -1.29
CA TYR A 7 3.03 1.89 -0.43
C TYR A 7 2.56 1.63 1.00
N ILE A 8 3.47 1.78 1.97
CA ILE A 8 3.23 1.50 3.38
C ILE A 8 3.12 2.84 4.13
N CYS A 9 1.97 3.07 4.74
CA CYS A 9 1.72 4.30 5.50
C CYS A 9 2.21 4.17 6.94
N HIS A 10 2.89 5.18 7.46
CA HIS A 10 3.25 5.25 8.90
C HIS A 10 2.05 5.67 9.76
N CYS A 11 1.20 6.54 9.21
CA CYS A 11 0.07 7.15 9.91
C CYS A 11 0.48 7.82 11.24
N GLY A 12 1.59 8.54 11.22
CA GLY A 12 2.27 9.01 12.43
C GLY A 12 2.76 7.82 13.25
N THR A 13 2.35 7.71 14.51
CA THR A 13 2.64 6.56 15.38
C THR A 13 1.55 5.49 15.37
N ASN A 14 0.44 5.70 14.64
CA ASN A 14 -0.67 4.75 14.66
C ASN A 14 -0.33 3.41 13.99
N ILE A 15 0.53 3.41 12.98
CA ILE A 15 1.05 2.19 12.36
C ILE A 15 2.52 2.03 12.74
N ALA A 16 3.36 3.04 12.49
CA ALA A 16 4.80 2.95 12.74
C ALA A 16 5.21 2.82 14.21
N GLY A 17 4.29 3.03 15.16
CA GLY A 17 4.55 2.76 16.59
C GLY A 17 4.45 1.27 16.96
N PHE A 18 3.82 0.45 16.10
CA PHE A 18 3.55 -0.96 16.36
C PHE A 18 3.96 -1.89 15.21
N VAL A 19 4.27 -1.35 14.03
CA VAL A 19 4.66 -2.10 12.84
C VAL A 19 5.96 -1.48 12.31
N ASP A 20 6.97 -2.31 12.05
CA ASP A 20 8.17 -1.89 11.34
C ASP A 20 7.85 -1.70 9.85
N VAL A 21 7.48 -0.46 9.52
CA VAL A 21 7.06 -0.06 8.17
C VAL A 21 8.19 -0.10 7.14
N GLU A 22 9.44 0.01 7.59
CA GLU A 22 10.62 -0.11 6.73
C GLU A 22 10.83 -1.58 6.37
N GLU A 23 10.80 -2.48 7.36
CA GLU A 23 10.86 -3.93 7.12
C GLU A 23 9.73 -4.41 6.19
N VAL A 24 8.49 -3.91 6.38
CA VAL A 24 7.37 -4.29 5.51
C VAL A 24 7.59 -3.80 4.08
N ALA A 25 8.14 -2.60 3.88
CA ALA A 25 8.46 -2.08 2.55
C ALA A 25 9.60 -2.87 1.88
N ASP A 26 10.67 -3.14 2.62
CA ASP A 26 11.80 -3.96 2.15
C ASP A 26 11.34 -5.35 1.75
N PHE A 27 10.53 -6.01 2.60
CA PHE A 27 9.91 -7.28 2.27
C PHE A 27 9.04 -7.20 1.01
N ALA A 28 8.18 -6.19 0.89
CA ALA A 28 7.32 -6.04 -0.28
C ALA A 28 8.11 -5.88 -1.58
N SER A 29 9.29 -5.25 -1.54
CA SER A 29 10.18 -5.10 -2.69
C SER A 29 10.70 -6.45 -3.23
N THR A 30 10.70 -7.50 -2.41
CA THR A 30 11.15 -8.85 -2.80
C THR A 30 10.06 -9.69 -3.47
N LEU A 31 8.81 -9.22 -3.48
CA LEU A 31 7.68 -9.96 -4.01
C LEU A 31 7.63 -9.87 -5.54
N ASP A 32 7.25 -10.98 -6.18
CA ASP A 32 7.14 -11.07 -7.63
C ASP A 32 6.16 -10.03 -8.21
N GLY A 33 6.57 -9.35 -9.28
CA GLY A 33 5.81 -8.27 -9.92
C GLY A 33 5.86 -6.90 -9.22
N VAL A 34 6.44 -6.78 -8.02
CA VAL A 34 6.62 -5.48 -7.36
C VAL A 34 7.78 -4.71 -8.02
N ALA A 35 7.43 -3.60 -8.66
CA ALA A 35 8.38 -2.73 -9.34
C ALA A 35 8.92 -1.62 -8.41
N VAL A 36 8.13 -1.22 -7.42
CA VAL A 36 8.53 -0.24 -6.40
C VAL A 36 7.80 -0.54 -5.08
N ALA A 37 8.52 -0.42 -3.97
CA ALA A 37 7.95 -0.44 -2.63
C ALA A 37 8.48 0.77 -1.85
N ARG A 38 7.59 1.53 -1.20
CA ARG A 38 7.96 2.72 -0.42
C ARG A 38 7.18 2.78 0.88
N HIS A 39 7.73 3.45 1.87
CA HIS A 39 6.99 3.85 3.06
C HIS A 39 6.99 5.38 3.22
N TYR A 40 5.88 5.94 3.70
CA TYR A 40 5.76 7.39 3.87
C TYR A 40 4.88 7.76 5.06
N SER A 41 5.12 8.92 5.66
CA SER A 41 4.49 9.34 6.92
C SER A 41 2.96 9.35 6.85
N TYR A 42 2.40 9.91 5.78
CA TYR A 42 0.95 10.00 5.57
C TYR A 42 0.61 9.81 4.09
N MET A 43 0.34 8.56 3.68
CA MET A 43 0.02 8.26 2.28
C MET A 43 -1.21 9.00 1.76
N CYS A 44 -2.21 9.27 2.61
CA CYS A 44 -3.42 10.00 2.21
C CYS A 44 -3.22 11.52 2.08
N SER A 45 -2.09 12.06 2.54
CA SER A 45 -1.76 13.48 2.35
C SER A 45 -1.53 13.80 0.88
N GLU A 46 -1.59 15.07 0.51
CA GLU A 46 -1.29 15.51 -0.87
C GLU A 46 0.10 15.04 -1.36
N PRO A 47 1.20 15.20 -0.58
CA PRO A 47 2.50 14.64 -0.96
C PRO A 47 2.50 13.11 -1.11
N GLY A 48 1.79 12.39 -0.23
CA GLY A 48 1.68 10.93 -0.31
C GLY A 48 0.91 10.46 -1.55
N GLN A 49 -0.12 11.20 -1.95
CA GLN A 49 -0.86 10.93 -3.19
C GLN A 49 -0.02 11.29 -4.42
N GLU A 50 0.73 12.39 -4.41
CA GLU A 50 1.60 12.75 -5.53
C GLU A 50 2.70 11.72 -5.74
N LEU A 51 3.29 11.18 -4.67
CA LEU A 51 4.25 10.08 -4.74
C LEU A 51 3.70 8.88 -5.56
N ILE A 52 2.47 8.46 -5.30
CA ILE A 52 1.81 7.38 -6.06
C ILE A 52 1.63 7.80 -7.53
N LYS A 53 1.18 9.02 -7.78
CA LYS A 53 0.88 9.51 -9.13
C LYS A 53 2.14 9.65 -9.98
N GLU A 54 3.23 10.14 -9.40
CA GLU A 54 4.54 10.24 -10.04
C GLU A 54 5.07 8.85 -10.39
N ASP A 55 5.11 7.92 -9.42
CA ASP A 55 5.58 6.56 -9.66
C ASP A 55 4.74 5.84 -10.74
N ILE A 56 3.41 6.02 -10.77
CA ILE A 56 2.56 5.48 -11.84
C ILE A 56 3.06 5.94 -13.22
N ARG A 57 3.32 7.24 -13.38
CA ARG A 57 3.72 7.83 -14.66
C ARG A 57 5.16 7.48 -15.04
N GLU A 58 6.08 7.56 -14.10
CA GLU A 58 7.51 7.40 -14.34
C GLU A 58 7.93 5.94 -14.51
N LEU A 59 7.38 5.05 -13.69
CA LEU A 59 7.74 3.63 -13.70
C LEU A 59 6.81 2.81 -14.60
N GLY A 60 5.69 3.41 -15.03
CA GLY A 60 4.65 2.76 -15.82
C GLY A 60 3.95 1.67 -15.01
N LEU A 61 3.57 1.98 -13.77
CA LEU A 61 2.86 1.04 -12.90
C LEU A 61 1.46 0.78 -13.43
N ASP A 62 1.02 -0.48 -13.37
CA ASP A 62 -0.30 -0.90 -13.82
C ASP A 62 -1.14 -1.52 -12.68
N ARG A 63 -0.60 -1.63 -11.47
CA ARG A 63 -1.28 -2.09 -10.26
C ARG A 63 -0.76 -1.32 -9.05
N ILE A 64 -1.65 -0.98 -8.11
CA ILE A 64 -1.29 -0.25 -6.90
C ILE A 64 -1.80 -0.96 -5.65
N VAL A 65 -0.93 -1.11 -4.66
CA VAL A 65 -1.26 -1.62 -3.33
C VAL A 65 -0.91 -0.55 -2.30
N VAL A 66 -1.86 -0.18 -1.44
CA VAL A 66 -1.60 0.75 -0.33
C VAL A 66 -1.93 0.09 1.00
N ALA A 67 -0.91 -0.14 1.82
CA ALA A 67 -1.03 -0.66 3.17
C ALA A 67 -1.15 0.49 4.17
N SER A 68 -2.35 0.71 4.69
CA SER A 68 -2.66 1.82 5.58
C SER A 68 -3.89 1.53 6.46
N CYS A 69 -4.84 2.45 6.50
CA CYS A 69 -6.09 2.35 7.25
C CYS A 69 -7.16 1.51 6.53
N SER A 70 -8.37 1.53 7.07
CA SER A 70 -9.54 0.86 6.50
C SER A 70 -9.94 1.40 5.11
N PRO A 71 -10.34 0.53 4.17
CA PRO A 71 -10.89 0.95 2.88
C PRO A 71 -12.13 1.82 3.02
N LEU A 72 -12.90 1.65 4.11
CA LEU A 72 -14.05 2.51 4.42
C LEU A 72 -13.67 3.99 4.62
N MET A 73 -12.38 4.29 4.81
CA MET A 73 -11.89 5.64 5.07
C MET A 73 -11.25 6.28 3.83
N HIS A 74 -10.27 5.62 3.21
CA HIS A 74 -9.45 6.25 2.15
C HIS A 74 -9.35 5.46 0.84
N GLU A 75 -10.15 4.40 0.63
CA GLU A 75 -10.14 3.70 -0.66
C GLU A 75 -10.46 4.66 -1.82
N HIS A 76 -11.52 5.46 -1.68
CA HIS A 76 -11.89 6.45 -2.70
C HIS A 76 -10.80 7.50 -2.95
N THR A 77 -10.05 7.88 -1.92
CA THR A 77 -8.93 8.81 -2.03
C THR A 77 -7.84 8.23 -2.94
N PHE A 78 -7.39 7.01 -2.65
CA PHE A 78 -6.32 6.38 -3.43
C PHE A 78 -6.76 5.96 -4.83
N ARG A 79 -8.00 5.51 -5.00
CA ARG A 79 -8.57 5.26 -6.32
C ARG A 79 -8.60 6.51 -7.19
N ARG A 80 -8.96 7.66 -6.60
CA ARG A 80 -8.92 8.95 -7.30
C ARG A 80 -7.49 9.32 -7.69
N ALA A 81 -6.52 9.17 -6.79
CA ALA A 81 -5.11 9.41 -7.12
C ALA A 81 -4.63 8.54 -8.29
N CYS A 82 -4.97 7.24 -8.29
CA CYS A 82 -4.68 6.35 -9.42
C CYS A 82 -5.31 6.86 -10.73
N GLN A 83 -6.59 7.25 -10.68
CA GLN A 83 -7.31 7.77 -11.83
C GLN A 83 -6.72 9.09 -12.37
N GLU A 84 -6.31 10.00 -11.50
CA GLU A 84 -5.63 11.26 -11.85
C GLU A 84 -4.26 11.03 -12.51
N ALA A 85 -3.63 9.87 -12.26
CA ALA A 85 -2.42 9.44 -12.96
C ALA A 85 -2.69 8.61 -14.23
N GLY A 86 -3.96 8.41 -14.59
CA GLY A 86 -4.36 7.65 -15.79
C GLY A 86 -4.49 6.14 -15.58
N LEU A 87 -4.38 5.65 -14.34
CA LEU A 87 -4.59 4.23 -14.01
C LEU A 87 -6.07 3.97 -13.69
N ASN A 88 -6.63 2.86 -14.20
CA ASN A 88 -8.01 2.49 -13.85
C ASN A 88 -8.14 2.29 -12.32
N PRO A 89 -9.13 2.93 -11.66
CA PRO A 89 -9.24 2.94 -10.20
C PRO A 89 -9.52 1.57 -9.58
N PHE A 90 -9.90 0.56 -10.36
CA PHE A 90 -10.12 -0.81 -9.88
C PHE A 90 -8.88 -1.70 -9.96
N LEU A 91 -7.79 -1.20 -10.57
CA LEU A 91 -6.45 -1.82 -10.54
C LEU A 91 -5.67 -1.45 -9.25
N PHE A 92 -6.41 -1.12 -8.21
CA PHE A 92 -5.93 -0.72 -6.89
C PHE A 92 -6.42 -1.72 -5.83
N GLN A 93 -5.58 -2.00 -4.82
CA GLN A 93 -5.92 -2.79 -3.65
C GLN A 93 -5.48 -2.09 -2.36
N MET A 94 -6.41 -1.90 -1.43
CA MET A 94 -6.11 -1.40 -0.10
C MET A 94 -5.81 -2.54 0.87
N VAL A 95 -4.87 -2.33 1.79
CA VAL A 95 -4.54 -3.28 2.86
C VAL A 95 -4.68 -2.58 4.20
N ASN A 96 -5.55 -3.10 5.06
CA ASN A 96 -5.76 -2.53 6.38
C ASN A 96 -4.72 -3.09 7.36
N ILE A 97 -3.67 -2.33 7.61
CA ILE A 97 -2.65 -2.63 8.61
C ILE A 97 -2.76 -1.73 9.85
N ARG A 98 -3.81 -0.88 9.94
CA ARG A 98 -4.07 -0.05 11.11
C ARG A 98 -5.10 -0.67 12.03
N GLU A 99 -6.39 -0.56 11.68
CA GLU A 99 -7.49 -1.05 12.51
C GLU A 99 -7.45 -2.58 12.69
N GLN A 100 -6.91 -3.32 11.72
CA GLN A 100 -6.86 -4.78 11.73
C GLN A 100 -5.49 -5.36 12.09
N CYS A 101 -4.48 -4.51 12.33
CA CYS A 101 -3.13 -4.97 12.68
C CYS A 101 -2.53 -4.12 13.81
N SER A 102 -2.04 -2.91 13.54
CA SER A 102 -1.30 -2.11 14.51
C SER A 102 -2.09 -1.74 15.77
N TRP A 103 -3.41 -1.50 15.66
CA TRP A 103 -4.24 -1.13 16.82
C TRP A 103 -4.70 -2.32 17.66
N VAL A 104 -4.48 -3.55 17.20
CA VAL A 104 -5.02 -4.77 17.82
C VAL A 104 -3.96 -5.82 18.11
N THR A 105 -2.68 -5.47 17.91
CA THR A 105 -1.53 -6.36 18.11
C THR A 105 -0.47 -5.56 18.84
N GLU A 106 -0.19 -5.91 20.11
CA GLU A 106 0.75 -5.17 20.95
C GLU A 106 2.21 -5.49 20.64
N ASP A 107 2.51 -6.75 20.30
CA ASP A 107 3.86 -7.17 19.95
C ASP A 107 4.24 -6.67 18.54
N VAL A 108 5.34 -5.92 18.47
CA VAL A 108 5.79 -5.27 17.23
C VAL A 108 6.24 -6.29 16.19
N ALA A 109 6.90 -7.37 16.60
CA ALA A 109 7.37 -8.39 15.68
C ALA A 109 6.19 -9.18 15.09
N GLU A 110 5.20 -9.52 15.92
CA GLU A 110 3.96 -10.16 15.49
C GLU A 110 3.17 -9.25 14.53
N ALA A 111 2.97 -7.98 14.88
CA ALA A 111 2.27 -7.02 14.05
C ALA A 111 2.98 -6.79 12.70
N THR A 112 4.30 -6.75 12.70
CA THR A 112 5.13 -6.61 11.48
C THR A 112 5.00 -7.84 10.59
N SER A 113 5.14 -9.05 11.16
CA SER A 113 4.95 -10.30 10.43
C SER A 113 3.54 -10.38 9.81
N LYS A 114 2.51 -10.00 10.57
CA LYS A 114 1.12 -9.97 10.10
C LYS A 114 0.92 -8.94 8.98
N ALA A 115 1.51 -7.75 9.10
CA ALA A 115 1.45 -6.74 8.05
C ALA A 115 2.11 -7.22 6.75
N ARG A 116 3.24 -7.92 6.84
CA ARG A 116 3.91 -8.56 5.70
C ARG A 116 3.00 -9.57 5.00
N ASP A 117 2.36 -10.46 5.76
CA ASP A 117 1.44 -11.46 5.20
C ASP A 117 0.23 -10.82 4.49
N LEU A 118 -0.35 -9.78 5.11
CA LEU A 118 -1.46 -9.02 4.53
C LEU A 118 -1.05 -8.32 3.22
N VAL A 119 0.15 -7.73 3.18
CA VAL A 119 0.70 -7.11 1.97
C VAL A 119 0.98 -8.14 0.88
N ALA A 120 1.59 -9.28 1.22
CA ALA A 120 1.85 -10.34 0.26
C ALA A 120 0.56 -10.88 -0.37
N ALA A 121 -0.48 -11.09 0.45
CA ALA A 121 -1.80 -11.51 -0.04
C ALA A 121 -2.42 -10.46 -1.00
N ALA A 122 -2.29 -9.17 -0.68
CA ALA A 122 -2.80 -8.10 -1.52
C ALA A 122 -2.04 -7.94 -2.84
N VAL A 123 -0.71 -8.04 -2.80
CA VAL A 123 0.15 -8.08 -3.98
C VAL A 123 -0.25 -9.24 -4.89
N ARG A 124 -0.51 -10.43 -4.33
CA ARG A 124 -0.97 -11.56 -5.14
C ARG A 124 -2.37 -11.35 -5.71
N ARG A 125 -3.27 -10.75 -4.94
CA ARG A 125 -4.67 -10.50 -5.33
C ARG A 125 -4.79 -9.48 -6.46
N VAL A 126 -4.03 -8.39 -6.40
CA VAL A 126 -4.17 -7.26 -7.33
C VAL A 126 -3.84 -7.65 -8.78
N LEU A 127 -3.04 -8.69 -8.98
CA LEU A 127 -2.75 -9.28 -10.30
C LEU A 127 -4.03 -9.72 -11.03
N TYR A 128 -5.05 -10.17 -10.29
CA TYR A 128 -6.30 -10.65 -10.86
C TYR A 128 -7.35 -9.55 -11.03
N HIS A 129 -7.08 -8.32 -10.60
CA HIS A 129 -8.00 -7.21 -10.80
C HIS A 129 -8.16 -6.92 -12.30
N GLN A 130 -9.36 -6.52 -12.69
CA GLN A 130 -9.70 -6.13 -14.05
C GLN A 130 -10.16 -4.66 -14.03
N PRO A 131 -9.89 -3.90 -15.10
CA PRO A 131 -10.46 -2.57 -15.23
C PRO A 131 -11.99 -2.67 -15.33
N LEU A 132 -12.69 -1.78 -14.60
CA LEU A 132 -14.15 -1.58 -14.68
C LEU A 132 -14.47 -0.16 -15.09
#